data_AF-A0A8T5KSI7-F1
#
_entry.id   AF-A0A8T5KSI7-F1
#
_cell.length_a   1.000
_cell.length_b   1.000
_cell.length_c   1.000
_cell.angle_alpha   90.00
_cell.angle_beta   90.00
_cell.angle_gamma   90.00
#
_symmetry.space_group_name_H-M   'P 1'
#
loop_
_entity.id
_entity.type
_entity.pdbx_description
1 polymer ?
#
loop_
_entity_poly.entity_id
_entity_poly.type
_entity_poly.pdbx_seq_one_letter_code
_entity_poly.pdbx_strand_id
1 'polypeptide(L)'
;MERKALGNKHVFWEAFVIAMVIFWTGIFLGILFETSRADKIEKLFFEAETDIFDIYLEGEITSLLGSNCELALSENIDFADRIYFEARKLGKYDAATRITTDIVRLHKRYDLLRVMLWKNMIQLQEQCPGSTNVIVYLYEYDNPSANKQAIQITFSKVLADLKKKHGDSVVLIPIAYDTNVKSLNLFKERYNLRTTPIVIINQKQIITELKSVEELEEIIFKEQNIEDSKEKILLN
;
A
#
# COMPACT_ATOMS: atom_id res chain seq x y z
N MET A 1 53.68 -35.17 30.27
CA MET A 1 54.09 -33.76 30.44
C MET A 1 52.81 -32.93 30.44
N GLU A 2 52.04 -32.98 31.54
CA GLU A 2 50.80 -32.20 31.71
C GLU A 2 51.17 -30.76 32.07
N ARG A 3 51.00 -29.83 31.12
CA ARG A 3 51.12 -28.40 31.40
C ARG A 3 49.86 -27.95 32.13
N LYS A 4 49.99 -27.79 33.44
CA LYS A 4 49.06 -27.05 34.30
C LYS A 4 48.80 -25.66 33.69
N ALA A 5 47.60 -25.44 33.18
CA ALA A 5 47.06 -24.11 32.87
C ALA A 5 46.71 -23.40 34.20
N LEU A 6 47.73 -23.08 35.00
CA LEU A 6 47.56 -22.28 36.20
C LEU A 6 47.89 -20.82 35.86
N GLY A 7 46.83 -20.01 35.82
CA GLY A 7 46.93 -18.62 36.28
C GLY A 7 47.12 -17.56 35.21
N ASN A 8 46.11 -17.34 34.37
CA ASN A 8 45.80 -15.97 33.96
C ASN A 8 44.29 -15.77 33.90
N LYS A 9 43.63 -15.98 35.06
CA LYS A 9 42.21 -15.60 35.25
C LYS A 9 41.96 -14.13 34.89
N HIS A 10 42.99 -13.29 35.04
CA HIS A 10 42.98 -11.89 34.62
C HIS A 10 42.75 -11.71 33.13
N VAL A 11 43.44 -12.46 32.26
CA VAL A 11 43.28 -12.33 30.80
C VAL A 11 41.90 -12.77 30.33
N PHE A 12 41.35 -13.84 30.92
CA PHE A 12 39.98 -14.27 30.63
C PHE A 12 38.94 -13.25 31.10
N TRP A 13 39.15 -12.62 32.26
CA TRP A 13 38.27 -11.59 32.78
C TRP A 13 38.32 -10.31 31.94
N GLU A 14 39.51 -9.87 31.53
CA GLU A 14 39.69 -8.71 30.64
C GLU A 14 39.00 -8.92 29.29
N ALA A 15 39.19 -10.08 28.67
CA ALA A 15 38.51 -10.42 27.42
C ALA A 15 36.98 -10.46 27.58
N PHE A 16 36.48 -11.00 28.70
CA PHE A 16 35.05 -11.04 29.00
C PHE A 16 34.47 -9.64 29.17
N VAL A 17 35.15 -8.74 29.88
CA VAL A 17 34.72 -7.34 30.05
C VAL A 17 34.69 -6.61 28.72
N ILE A 18 35.73 -6.77 27.88
CA ILE A 18 35.76 -6.15 26.54
C ILE A 18 34.61 -6.68 25.67
N ALA A 19 34.38 -7.99 25.66
CA ALA A 19 33.27 -8.59 24.92
C ALA A 19 31.91 -8.07 25.42
N MET A 20 31.74 -7.92 26.74
CA MET A 20 30.53 -7.38 27.35
C MET A 20 30.29 -5.93 26.91
N VAL A 21 31.33 -5.09 26.90
CA VAL A 21 31.26 -3.70 26.43
C VAL A 21 30.85 -3.64 24.96
N ILE A 22 31.53 -4.39 24.09
CA ILE A 22 31.20 -4.44 22.65
C ILE A 22 29.76 -4.91 22.43
N PHE A 23 29.33 -5.95 23.16
CA PHE A 23 27.99 -6.49 23.08
C PHE A 23 26.93 -5.48 23.50
N TRP A 24 27.11 -4.79 24.63
CA TRP A 24 26.18 -3.77 25.10
C TRP A 24 26.15 -2.54 24.20
N THR A 25 27.30 -2.10 23.67
CA THR A 25 27.34 -1.03 22.68
C THR A 25 26.57 -1.42 21.42
N GLY A 26 26.74 -2.66 20.95
CA GLY A 26 25.99 -3.19 19.81
C GLY A 26 24.48 -3.21 20.06
N ILE A 27 24.04 -3.68 21.23
CA ILE A 27 22.62 -3.67 21.63
C ILE A 27 22.08 -2.24 21.71
N PHE A 28 22.81 -1.33 22.35
CA PHE A 28 22.39 0.06 22.51
C PHE A 28 22.24 0.77 21.15
N LEU A 29 23.22 0.60 20.26
CA LEU A 29 23.14 1.12 18.89
C LEU A 29 21.96 0.50 18.12
N GLY A 30 21.74 -0.81 18.29
CA GLY A 30 20.59 -1.50 17.69
C GLY A 30 19.25 -0.93 18.14
N ILE A 31 19.10 -0.68 19.45
CA ILE A 31 17.88 -0.07 20.01
C ILE A 31 17.67 1.33 19.46
N LEU A 32 18.71 2.18 19.44
CA LEU A 32 18.62 3.54 18.90
C LEU A 32 18.19 3.56 17.43
N PHE A 33 18.76 2.66 16.63
CA PHE A 33 18.42 2.54 15.21
C PHE A 33 16.97 2.10 15.01
N GLU A 34 16.49 1.15 15.80
CA GLU A 34 15.11 0.66 15.72
C GLU A 34 14.10 1.72 16.18
N THR A 35 14.38 2.45 17.26
CA THR A 35 13.50 3.55 17.71
C THR A 35 13.40 4.67 16.68
N SER A 36 14.51 5.02 16.01
CA SER A 36 14.49 6.05 14.96
C SER A 36 13.69 5.61 13.73
N ARG A 37 13.72 4.32 13.37
CA ARG A 37 12.89 3.76 12.30
C ARG A 37 11.41 3.80 12.64
N ALA A 38 11.05 3.38 13.86
CA ALA A 38 9.67 3.39 14.31
C ALA A 38 9.07 4.80 14.29
N ASP A 39 9.78 5.79 14.84
CA ASP A 39 9.38 7.20 14.86
C ASP A 39 9.17 7.78 13.45
N LYS A 40 10.09 7.47 12.52
CA LYS A 40 9.96 7.90 11.12
C LYS A 40 8.71 7.34 10.45
N ILE A 41 8.37 6.09 10.75
CA ILE A 41 7.20 5.42 10.19
C ILE A 41 5.91 6.00 10.80
N GLU A 42 5.90 6.25 12.11
CA GLU A 42 4.78 6.89 12.80
C GLU A 42 4.51 8.29 12.25
N LYS A 43 5.56 9.07 11.98
CA LYS A 43 5.44 10.39 11.34
C LYS A 43 4.83 10.32 9.93
N LEU A 44 5.30 9.39 9.09
CA LEU A 44 4.72 9.19 7.75
C LEU A 44 3.23 8.85 7.84
N PHE A 45 2.86 8.01 8.80
CA PHE A 45 1.46 7.66 9.03
C PHE A 45 0.62 8.87 9.47
N PHE A 46 1.12 9.65 10.43
CA PHE A 46 0.41 10.85 10.93
C PHE A 46 0.18 11.88 9.81
N GLU A 47 1.17 12.08 8.94
CA GLU A 47 1.04 12.96 7.78
C GLU A 47 0.02 12.40 6.77
N ALA A 48 0.06 11.10 6.46
CA ALA A 48 -0.91 10.48 5.56
C ALA A 48 -2.36 10.50 6.11
N GLU A 49 -2.53 10.37 7.43
CA GLU A 49 -3.82 10.53 8.11
C GLU A 49 -4.33 11.96 8.05
N THR A 50 -3.44 12.94 8.21
CA THR A 50 -3.81 14.36 8.09
C THR A 50 -4.27 14.68 6.66
N ASP A 51 -3.51 14.24 5.66
CA ASP A 51 -3.82 14.49 4.25
C ASP A 51 -5.14 13.85 3.81
N ILE A 52 -5.44 12.60 4.23
CA ILE A 52 -6.73 11.99 3.85
C ILE A 52 -7.91 12.76 4.44
N PHE A 53 -7.75 13.31 5.66
CA PHE A 53 -8.80 14.12 6.27
C PHE A 53 -8.96 15.46 5.58
N ASP A 54 -7.86 16.06 5.11
CA ASP A 54 -7.90 17.28 4.32
C ASP A 54 -8.65 17.06 3.00
N ILE A 55 -8.30 16.00 2.26
CA ILE A 55 -8.99 15.62 1.01
C ILE A 55 -10.45 15.28 1.22
N TYR A 56 -10.77 14.61 2.33
CA TYR A 56 -12.15 14.32 2.67
C TYR A 56 -12.95 15.61 2.92
N LEU A 57 -12.36 16.55 3.67
CA LEU A 57 -12.97 17.85 3.94
C LEU A 57 -13.09 18.69 2.67
N GLU A 58 -12.07 18.68 1.82
CA GLU A 58 -12.08 19.35 0.52
C GLU A 58 -13.16 18.79 -0.41
N GLY A 59 -13.34 17.46 -0.44
CA GLY A 59 -14.43 16.82 -1.17
C GLY A 59 -15.82 17.23 -0.64
N GLU A 60 -15.97 17.36 0.68
CA GLU A 60 -17.19 17.86 1.31
C GLU A 60 -17.45 19.33 0.96
N ILE A 61 -16.43 20.19 1.05
CA ILE A 61 -16.49 21.61 0.68
C ILE A 61 -16.84 21.78 -0.81
N THR A 62 -16.19 21.03 -1.68
CA THR A 62 -16.40 21.06 -3.13
C THR A 62 -17.81 20.62 -3.49
N SER A 63 -18.36 19.62 -2.79
CA SER A 63 -19.76 19.22 -2.97
C SER A 63 -20.76 20.33 -2.58
N LEU A 64 -20.38 21.24 -1.66
CA LEU A 64 -21.20 22.36 -1.21
C LEU A 64 -21.04 23.61 -2.08
N LEU A 65 -19.84 23.89 -2.59
CA LEU A 65 -19.51 25.12 -3.32
C LEU A 65 -19.54 24.96 -4.86
N GLY A 66 -19.65 23.73 -5.36
CA GLY A 66 -19.57 23.40 -6.78
C GLY A 66 -18.21 22.82 -7.17
N SER A 67 -18.22 21.83 -8.06
CA SER A 67 -17.05 21.00 -8.36
C SER A 67 -16.13 21.57 -9.43
N ASN A 68 -14.87 21.86 -9.07
CA ASN A 68 -13.78 21.93 -10.03
C ASN A 68 -13.14 20.54 -10.14
N CYS A 69 -13.64 19.72 -11.08
CA CYS A 69 -13.18 18.35 -11.28
C CYS A 69 -11.68 18.24 -11.57
N GLU A 70 -11.06 19.24 -12.19
CA GLU A 70 -9.63 19.21 -12.49
C GLU A 70 -8.78 19.29 -11.21
N LEU A 71 -9.13 20.22 -10.32
CA LEU A 71 -8.43 20.41 -9.05
C LEU A 71 -8.62 19.19 -8.14
N ALA A 72 -9.88 18.79 -7.91
CA ALA A 72 -10.21 17.64 -7.07
C ALA A 72 -9.56 16.35 -7.59
N LEU A 73 -9.45 16.17 -8.91
CA LEU A 73 -8.76 15.04 -9.51
C LEU A 73 -7.25 15.08 -9.24
N SER A 74 -6.61 16.24 -9.43
CA SER A 74 -5.18 16.39 -9.22
C SER A 74 -4.78 16.09 -7.76
N GLU A 75 -5.51 16.64 -6.79
CA GLU A 75 -5.22 16.46 -5.36
C GLU A 75 -5.43 14.99 -4.92
N ASN A 76 -6.46 14.33 -5.47
CA ASN A 76 -6.70 12.91 -5.22
C ASN A 76 -5.64 11.98 -5.82
N ILE A 77 -5.17 12.28 -7.04
CA ILE A 77 -4.10 11.52 -7.68
C ILE A 77 -2.79 11.72 -6.92
N ASP A 78 -2.45 12.95 -6.56
CA ASP A 78 -1.22 13.26 -5.81
C ASP A 78 -1.18 12.51 -4.48
N PHE A 79 -2.31 12.50 -3.76
CA PHE A 79 -2.43 11.74 -2.53
C PHE A 79 -2.37 10.23 -2.76
N ALA A 80 -3.04 9.72 -3.79
CA ALA A 80 -2.98 8.30 -4.12
C ALA A 80 -1.55 7.83 -4.42
N ASP A 81 -0.80 8.63 -5.18
CA ASP A 81 0.60 8.37 -5.50
C ASP A 81 1.47 8.44 -4.25
N ARG A 82 1.26 9.44 -3.39
CA ARG A 82 1.93 9.52 -2.09
C ARG A 82 1.71 8.25 -1.27
N ILE A 83 0.45 7.83 -1.06
CA ILE A 83 0.11 6.60 -0.32
C ILE A 83 0.74 5.37 -0.96
N TYR A 84 0.74 5.28 -2.29
CA TYR A 84 1.38 4.20 -3.02
C TYR A 84 2.89 4.13 -2.76
N PHE A 85 3.61 5.25 -2.91
CA PHE A 85 5.06 5.29 -2.72
C PHE A 85 5.47 5.11 -1.26
N GLU A 86 4.75 5.70 -0.32
CA GLU A 86 4.99 5.52 1.11
C GLU A 86 4.78 4.07 1.53
N ALA A 87 3.70 3.44 1.08
CA ALA A 87 3.47 2.05 1.41
C ALA A 87 4.49 1.10 0.76
N ARG A 88 5.02 1.42 -0.43
CA ARG A 88 6.16 0.68 -1.00
C ARG A 88 7.41 0.81 -0.14
N LYS A 89 7.64 1.98 0.46
CA LYS A 89 8.76 2.21 1.39
C LYS A 89 8.53 1.43 2.69
N LEU A 90 7.30 1.40 3.20
CA LEU A 90 6.93 0.60 4.37
C LEU A 90 7.14 -0.89 4.12
N GLY A 91 6.69 -1.42 2.97
CA GLY A 91 6.89 -2.82 2.61
C GLY A 91 8.36 -3.25 2.57
N LYS A 92 9.30 -2.34 2.25
CA LYS A 92 10.74 -2.61 2.35
C LYS A 92 11.21 -2.73 3.81
N TYR A 93 10.63 -1.95 4.71
CA TYR A 93 10.92 -2.06 6.15
C TYR A 93 10.31 -3.35 6.73
N ASP A 94 9.10 -3.72 6.33
CA ASP A 94 8.45 -4.97 6.74
C ASP A 94 9.29 -6.19 6.32
N ALA A 95 9.73 -6.24 5.06
CA ALA A 95 10.53 -7.37 4.54
C ALA A 95 11.89 -7.56 5.23
N ALA A 96 12.45 -6.49 5.81
CA ALA A 96 13.74 -6.52 6.50
C ALA A 96 13.64 -6.91 7.99
N THR A 97 12.43 -7.06 8.52
CA THR A 97 12.18 -7.24 9.96
C THR A 97 11.40 -8.53 10.21
N ARG A 98 11.54 -9.15 11.39
CA ARG A 98 10.56 -10.17 11.81
C ARG A 98 9.23 -9.46 12.04
N ILE A 99 8.14 -10.00 11.52
CA ILE A 99 6.79 -9.43 11.69
C ILE A 99 6.52 -9.28 13.19
N THR A 100 6.49 -8.04 13.67
CA THR A 100 6.10 -7.70 15.05
C THR A 100 4.63 -7.28 15.07
N THR A 101 4.00 -7.35 16.24
CA THR A 101 2.61 -6.92 16.42
C THR A 101 2.39 -5.44 16.08
N ASP A 102 3.41 -4.60 16.21
CA ASP A 102 3.32 -3.18 15.91
C ASP A 102 3.33 -2.90 14.40
N ILE A 103 4.14 -3.66 13.64
CA ILE A 103 4.13 -3.62 12.17
C ILE A 103 2.76 -4.03 11.63
N VAL A 104 2.16 -5.10 12.17
CA VAL A 104 0.82 -5.52 11.76
C VAL A 104 -0.23 -4.45 12.07
N ARG A 105 -0.16 -3.81 13.24
CA ARG A 105 -1.07 -2.71 13.60
C ARG A 105 -0.94 -1.53 12.65
N LEU A 106 0.29 -1.19 12.30
CA LEU A 106 0.58 -0.12 11.35
C LEU A 106 0.09 -0.46 9.93
N HIS A 107 0.36 -1.67 9.43
CA HIS A 107 -0.11 -2.11 8.12
C HIS A 107 -1.65 -2.02 8.05
N LYS A 108 -2.35 -2.45 9.09
CA LYS A 108 -3.80 -2.30 9.22
C LYS A 108 -4.26 -0.84 9.14
N ARG A 109 -3.54 0.09 9.78
CA ARG A 109 -3.87 1.52 9.70
C ARG A 109 -3.66 2.07 8.28
N TYR A 110 -2.59 1.66 7.60
CA TYR A 110 -2.38 2.03 6.20
C TYR A 110 -3.45 1.46 5.26
N ASP A 111 -3.88 0.22 5.47
CA ASP A 111 -4.99 -0.35 4.70
C ASP A 111 -6.31 0.41 4.93
N LEU A 112 -6.52 0.93 6.14
CA LEU A 112 -7.67 1.81 6.39
C LEU A 112 -7.59 3.08 5.53
N LEU A 113 -6.43 3.74 5.45
CA LEU A 113 -6.24 4.91 4.58
C LEU A 113 -6.50 4.58 3.10
N ARG A 114 -6.03 3.42 2.64
CA ARG A 114 -6.27 2.95 1.26
C ARG A 114 -7.74 2.65 0.98
N VAL A 115 -8.48 2.14 1.98
CA VAL A 115 -9.94 1.95 1.86
C VAL A 115 -10.66 3.30 1.82
N MET A 116 -10.22 4.28 2.62
CA MET A 116 -10.76 5.65 2.56
C MET A 116 -10.50 6.28 1.19
N LEU A 117 -9.28 6.13 0.67
CA LEU A 117 -8.93 6.56 -0.69
C LEU A 117 -9.82 5.89 -1.73
N TRP A 118 -9.99 4.57 -1.68
CA TRP A 118 -10.87 3.87 -2.62
C TRP A 118 -12.30 4.42 -2.56
N LYS A 119 -12.85 4.63 -1.36
CA LYS A 119 -14.17 5.23 -1.18
C LYS A 119 -14.23 6.65 -1.78
N ASN A 120 -13.19 7.45 -1.60
CA ASN A 120 -13.15 8.81 -2.15
C ASN A 120 -13.09 8.79 -3.68
N MET A 121 -12.27 7.92 -4.25
CA MET A 121 -12.17 7.75 -5.70
C MET A 121 -13.49 7.32 -6.34
N ILE A 122 -14.31 6.51 -5.66
CA ILE A 122 -15.66 6.19 -6.15
C ILE A 122 -16.51 7.45 -6.23
N GLN A 123 -16.55 8.24 -5.16
CA GLN A 123 -17.33 9.48 -5.13
C GLN A 123 -16.86 10.47 -6.20
N LEU A 124 -15.55 10.58 -6.38
CA LEU A 124 -14.95 11.43 -7.40
C LEU A 124 -15.31 10.95 -8.81
N GLN A 125 -15.29 9.64 -9.08
CA GLN A 125 -15.70 9.09 -10.37
C GLN A 125 -17.21 9.26 -10.63
N GLU A 126 -18.05 9.27 -9.59
CA GLU A 126 -19.48 9.58 -9.69
C GLU A 126 -19.73 11.06 -10.03
N GLN A 127 -18.94 11.97 -9.47
CA GLN A 127 -19.04 13.43 -9.70
C GLN A 127 -18.36 13.88 -10.99
N CYS A 128 -17.25 13.22 -11.35
CA CYS A 128 -16.38 13.54 -12.48
C CYS A 128 -16.12 12.27 -13.33
N PRO A 129 -17.10 11.84 -14.15
CA PRO A 129 -16.97 10.65 -14.98
C PRO A 129 -15.81 10.75 -15.97
N GLY A 130 -15.11 9.63 -16.21
CA GLY A 130 -14.04 9.53 -17.21
C GLY A 130 -12.69 10.14 -16.81
N SER A 131 -12.55 10.63 -15.59
CA SER A 131 -11.37 11.38 -15.11
C SER A 131 -10.09 10.56 -14.92
N THR A 132 -10.18 9.37 -14.30
CA THR A 132 -9.03 8.46 -14.11
C THR A 132 -9.48 7.02 -13.91
N ASN A 133 -8.58 6.07 -14.15
CA ASN A 133 -8.84 4.64 -13.95
C ASN A 133 -8.37 4.19 -12.58
N VAL A 134 -9.29 3.67 -11.77
CA VAL A 134 -9.02 3.21 -10.41
C VAL A 134 -8.88 1.70 -10.40
N ILE A 135 -7.72 1.21 -10.00
CA ILE A 135 -7.39 -0.21 -9.88
C ILE A 135 -7.15 -0.53 -8.42
N VAL A 136 -7.99 -1.40 -7.85
CA VAL A 136 -7.84 -1.89 -6.49
C VAL A 136 -7.32 -3.32 -6.52
N TYR A 137 -6.20 -3.57 -5.85
CA TYR A 137 -5.58 -4.89 -5.78
C TYR A 137 -5.67 -5.46 -4.37
N LEU A 138 -6.46 -6.51 -4.19
CA LEU A 138 -6.62 -7.21 -2.93
C LEU A 138 -5.70 -8.44 -2.87
N TYR A 139 -4.84 -8.51 -1.86
CA TYR A 139 -3.88 -9.59 -1.65
C TYR A 139 -3.95 -10.14 -0.23
N GLU A 140 -3.52 -11.38 -0.01
CA GLU A 140 -3.37 -11.97 1.33
C GLU A 140 -2.01 -11.58 1.92
N TYR A 141 -2.03 -10.97 3.11
CA TYR A 141 -0.84 -10.50 3.81
C TYR A 141 -0.42 -11.46 4.93
N ASP A 142 -1.38 -11.98 5.68
CA ASP A 142 -1.15 -12.85 6.83
C ASP A 142 -0.92 -14.30 6.39
N ASN A 143 0.35 -14.71 6.37
CA ASN A 143 0.80 -16.08 6.10
C ASN A 143 0.25 -16.71 4.80
N PRO A 144 0.39 -16.06 3.62
CA PRO A 144 -0.01 -16.67 2.36
C PRO A 144 0.84 -17.91 2.07
N SER A 145 0.22 -18.95 1.49
CA SER A 145 0.96 -20.11 0.98
C SER A 145 2.02 -19.68 -0.05
N ALA A 146 3.13 -20.42 -0.17
CA ALA A 146 4.21 -20.08 -1.11
C ALA A 146 3.73 -19.90 -2.55
N ASN A 147 2.79 -20.75 -3.00
CA ASN A 147 2.18 -20.61 -4.33
C ASN A 147 1.39 -19.30 -4.46
N LYS A 148 0.54 -18.99 -3.48
CA LYS A 148 -0.23 -17.74 -3.49
C LYS A 148 0.68 -16.52 -3.42
N GLN A 149 1.75 -16.58 -2.63
CA GLN A 149 2.75 -15.52 -2.55
C GLN A 149 3.41 -15.28 -3.91
N ALA A 150 3.81 -16.34 -4.63
CA ALA A 150 4.38 -16.21 -5.97
C ALA A 150 3.41 -15.56 -6.96
N ILE A 151 2.14 -15.97 -6.95
CA ILE A 151 1.09 -15.38 -7.79
C ILE A 151 0.90 -13.89 -7.45
N GLN A 152 0.80 -13.54 -6.16
CA GLN A 152 0.64 -12.17 -5.69
C GLN A 152 1.81 -11.26 -6.07
N ILE A 153 3.04 -11.78 -6.06
CA ILE A 153 4.23 -11.05 -6.53
C ILE A 153 4.10 -10.73 -8.01
N THR A 154 3.64 -11.69 -8.82
CA THR A 154 3.45 -11.50 -10.26
C THR A 154 2.36 -10.46 -10.54
N PHE A 155 1.20 -10.55 -9.88
CA PHE A 155 0.15 -9.52 -9.95
C PHE A 155 0.69 -8.15 -9.57
N SER A 156 1.36 -8.04 -8.43
CA SER A 156 1.93 -6.78 -7.95
C SER A 156 2.91 -6.17 -8.96
N LYS A 157 3.70 -7.00 -9.65
CA LYS A 157 4.66 -6.53 -10.66
C LYS A 157 3.95 -6.01 -11.90
N VAL A 158 3.02 -6.79 -12.45
CA VAL A 158 2.23 -6.38 -13.63
C VAL A 158 1.50 -5.07 -13.38
N LEU A 159 0.83 -4.95 -12.24
CA LEU A 159 0.09 -3.73 -11.89
C LEU A 159 1.01 -2.52 -11.65
N ALA A 160 2.18 -2.74 -11.05
CA ALA A 160 3.18 -1.70 -10.89
C ALA A 160 3.75 -1.24 -12.25
N ASP A 161 3.97 -2.17 -13.18
CA ASP A 161 4.42 -1.85 -14.55
C ASP A 161 3.34 -1.07 -15.31
N LEU A 162 2.06 -1.42 -15.14
CA LEU A 162 0.93 -0.67 -15.69
C LEU A 162 0.87 0.76 -15.13
N LYS A 163 0.92 0.94 -13.80
CA LYS A 163 0.97 2.27 -13.15
C LYS A 163 2.17 3.08 -13.65
N LYS A 164 3.34 2.45 -13.77
CA LYS A 164 4.56 3.11 -14.27
C LYS A 164 4.42 3.58 -15.71
N LYS A 165 3.74 2.80 -16.56
CA LYS A 165 3.54 3.12 -17.98
C LYS A 165 2.53 4.26 -18.18
N HIS A 166 1.49 4.32 -17.36
CA HIS A 166 0.34 5.22 -17.55
C HIS A 166 0.27 6.40 -16.58
N GLY A 167 1.13 6.44 -15.57
CA GLY A 167 1.23 7.55 -14.62
C GLY A 167 -0.11 7.85 -13.96
N ASP A 168 -0.55 9.10 -14.07
CA ASP A 168 -1.72 9.65 -13.39
C ASP A 168 -3.06 9.16 -13.95
N SER A 169 -3.06 8.63 -15.17
CA SER A 169 -4.27 8.04 -15.77
C SER A 169 -4.69 6.71 -15.13
N VAL A 170 -3.83 6.15 -14.27
CA VAL A 170 -4.10 4.95 -13.47
C VAL A 170 -3.80 5.23 -12.00
N VAL A 171 -4.78 5.04 -11.13
CA VAL A 171 -4.61 5.05 -9.68
C VAL A 171 -4.59 3.60 -9.19
N LEU A 172 -3.46 3.16 -8.63
CA LEU A 172 -3.28 1.80 -8.11
C LEU A 172 -3.34 1.78 -6.58
N ILE A 173 -4.35 1.09 -6.03
CA ILE A 173 -4.61 0.99 -4.60
C ILE A 173 -4.47 -0.48 -4.14
N PRO A 174 -3.27 -0.91 -3.72
CA PRO A 174 -3.09 -2.24 -3.13
C PRO A 174 -3.60 -2.27 -1.69
N ILE A 175 -4.40 -3.26 -1.30
CA ILE A 175 -4.97 -3.38 0.05
C ILE A 175 -4.85 -4.83 0.51
N ALA A 176 -4.38 -5.06 1.74
CA ALA A 176 -4.41 -6.41 2.29
C ALA A 176 -5.84 -6.83 2.66
N TYR A 177 -6.24 -7.99 2.16
CA TYR A 177 -7.59 -8.53 2.24
C TYR A 177 -7.98 -9.02 3.64
N ASP A 178 -6.98 -9.35 4.46
CA ASP A 178 -7.03 -10.12 5.70
C ASP A 178 -6.58 -9.33 6.94
N THR A 179 -6.38 -8.01 6.83
CA THR A 179 -5.96 -7.15 7.96
C THR A 179 -7.10 -6.75 8.92
N ASN A 180 -8.28 -7.38 8.81
CA ASN A 180 -9.45 -7.14 9.66
C ASN A 180 -9.88 -5.65 9.72
N VAL A 181 -9.74 -4.93 8.60
CA VAL A 181 -10.27 -3.58 8.41
C VAL A 181 -11.78 -3.67 8.17
N LYS A 182 -12.59 -3.20 9.13
CA LYS A 182 -14.06 -3.35 9.10
C LYS A 182 -14.69 -2.68 7.86
N SER A 183 -14.19 -1.52 7.45
CA SER A 183 -14.68 -0.81 6.27
C SER A 183 -14.43 -1.60 4.99
N LEU A 184 -13.31 -2.32 4.87
CA LEU A 184 -13.03 -3.18 3.73
C LEU A 184 -14.05 -4.34 3.63
N ASN A 185 -14.54 -4.85 4.76
CA ASN A 185 -15.53 -5.94 4.73
C ASN A 185 -16.83 -5.51 4.05
N LEU A 186 -17.25 -4.24 4.19
CA LEU A 186 -18.43 -3.72 3.48
C LEU A 186 -18.23 -3.76 1.96
N PHE A 187 -17.04 -3.40 1.47
CA PHE A 187 -16.68 -3.52 0.07
C PHE A 187 -16.65 -4.99 -0.38
N LYS A 188 -16.05 -5.87 0.43
CA LYS A 188 -15.99 -7.31 0.14
C LYS A 188 -17.38 -7.93 0.02
N GLU A 189 -18.31 -7.53 0.87
CA GLU A 189 -19.70 -7.99 0.81
C GLU A 189 -20.42 -7.42 -0.42
N ARG A 190 -20.34 -6.09 -0.63
CA ARG A 190 -21.01 -5.40 -1.75
C ARG A 190 -20.61 -5.95 -3.11
N TYR A 191 -19.32 -6.23 -3.32
CA TYR A 191 -18.78 -6.74 -4.58
C TYR A 191 -18.58 -8.26 -4.59
N ASN A 192 -19.05 -8.98 -3.54
CA ASN A 192 -18.90 -10.42 -3.38
C ASN A 192 -17.45 -10.94 -3.57
N LEU A 193 -16.49 -10.26 -2.95
CA LEU A 193 -15.05 -10.54 -3.07
C LEU A 193 -14.64 -11.67 -2.11
N ARG A 194 -14.61 -12.91 -2.61
CA ARG A 194 -14.43 -14.13 -1.78
C ARG A 194 -13.04 -14.75 -1.81
N THR A 195 -12.21 -14.42 -2.81
CA THR A 195 -10.90 -15.04 -3.02
C THR A 195 -9.78 -14.00 -3.06
N THR A 196 -8.54 -14.45 -3.08
CA THR A 196 -7.35 -13.61 -3.33
C THR A 196 -6.32 -14.40 -4.16
N PRO A 197 -5.51 -13.71 -4.98
CA PRO A 197 -5.56 -12.29 -5.30
C PRO A 197 -6.80 -11.89 -6.13
N ILE A 198 -7.22 -10.63 -6.02
CA ILE A 198 -8.29 -10.05 -6.85
C ILE A 198 -7.88 -8.63 -7.28
N VAL A 199 -8.15 -8.29 -8.53
CA VAL A 199 -8.03 -6.92 -9.05
C VAL A 199 -9.42 -6.42 -9.42
N ILE A 200 -9.77 -5.22 -8.96
CA ILE A 200 -11.01 -4.53 -9.30
C ILE A 200 -10.66 -3.29 -10.12
N ILE A 201 -11.30 -3.13 -11.28
CA ILE A 201 -11.09 -1.99 -12.18
C ILE A 201 -12.37 -1.16 -12.25
N ASN A 202 -12.27 0.13 -11.92
CA ASN A 202 -13.36 1.12 -11.95
C ASN A 202 -14.66 0.63 -11.28
N GLN A 203 -14.52 -0.21 -10.25
CA GLN A 203 -15.61 -0.86 -9.51
C GLN A 203 -16.63 -1.65 -10.36
N LYS A 204 -16.28 -1.93 -11.62
CA LYS A 204 -17.13 -2.64 -12.58
C LYS A 204 -16.59 -4.03 -12.87
N GLN A 205 -15.28 -4.14 -13.13
CA GLN A 205 -14.67 -5.39 -13.54
C GLN A 205 -13.86 -6.01 -12.39
N ILE A 206 -13.98 -7.33 -12.24
CA ILE A 206 -13.28 -8.13 -11.25
C ILE A 206 -12.44 -9.17 -11.98
N ILE A 207 -11.13 -9.14 -11.75
CA ILE A 207 -10.15 -10.02 -12.36
C ILE A 207 -9.51 -10.87 -11.26
N THR A 208 -9.62 -12.18 -11.40
CA THR A 208 -9.03 -13.17 -10.48
C THR A 208 -7.89 -13.94 -11.13
N GLU A 209 -7.81 -13.91 -12.45
CA GLU A 209 -6.77 -14.57 -13.25
C GLU A 209 -5.66 -13.59 -13.62
N LEU A 210 -4.43 -14.09 -13.69
CA LEU A 210 -3.31 -13.27 -14.08
C LEU A 210 -3.44 -12.85 -15.54
N LYS A 211 -3.31 -11.55 -15.79
CA LYS A 211 -3.31 -10.94 -17.13
C LYS A 211 -2.00 -10.20 -17.37
N SER A 212 -1.59 -10.07 -18.63
CA SER A 212 -0.45 -9.22 -19.01
C SER A 212 -0.81 -7.73 -18.89
N VAL A 213 0.19 -6.86 -18.99
CA VAL A 213 -0.03 -5.40 -19.02
C VAL A 213 -0.90 -5.02 -20.21
N GLU A 214 -0.64 -5.61 -21.37
CA GLU A 214 -1.36 -5.35 -22.62
C GLU A 214 -2.84 -5.78 -22.52
N GLU A 215 -3.11 -6.94 -21.94
CA GLU A 215 -4.49 -7.41 -21.71
C GLU A 215 -5.24 -6.48 -20.74
N LEU A 216 -4.57 -5.97 -19.71
CA LEU A 216 -5.16 -5.00 -18.79
C LEU A 216 -5.40 -3.65 -19.47
N GLU A 217 -4.52 -3.20 -20.35
CA GLU A 217 -4.71 -1.97 -21.14
C GLU A 217 -5.93 -2.08 -22.06
N GLU A 218 -6.12 -3.21 -22.72
CA GLU A 218 -7.32 -3.45 -23.53
C GLU A 218 -8.59 -3.40 -22.69
N ILE A 219 -8.55 -3.87 -21.45
CA ILE A 219 -9.68 -3.82 -20.54
C ILE A 219 -9.97 -2.38 -20.10
N ILE A 220 -8.94 -1.62 -19.75
CA ILE A 220 -9.07 -0.30 -19.12
C ILE A 220 -9.40 0.79 -20.14
N PHE A 221 -8.70 0.83 -21.28
CA PHE A 221 -8.72 1.97 -22.20
C PHE A 221 -9.58 1.75 -23.45
N LYS A 222 -10.01 0.52 -23.71
CA LYS A 222 -10.91 0.22 -24.85
C LYS A 222 -12.37 0.54 -24.52
N GLU A 223 -12.77 0.49 -23.24
CA GLU A 223 -14.11 0.91 -22.80
C GLU A 223 -14.31 2.43 -22.95
N GLN A 224 -13.28 3.25 -22.69
CA GLN A 224 -13.36 4.71 -22.82
C GLN A 224 -13.62 5.16 -24.28
N ASN A 225 -13.04 4.46 -25.26
CA ASN A 225 -13.23 4.79 -26.68
C ASN A 225 -14.67 4.53 -27.19
N ILE A 226 -15.45 3.69 -26.49
CA ILE A 226 -16.83 3.35 -26.89
C ILE A 226 -17.86 4.33 -26.28
N GLU A 227 -17.60 4.86 -25.09
CA GLU A 227 -18.44 5.90 -24.46
C GLU A 227 -18.26 7.26 -25.15
N ASP A 228 -17.02 7.68 -25.42
CA ASP A 228 -16.72 8.94 -26.14
C ASP A 228 -17.26 8.97 -27.58
N SER A 229 -17.35 7.81 -28.24
CA SER A 229 -17.88 7.71 -29.60
C SER A 229 -19.41 7.71 -29.64
N LYS A 230 -20.10 7.28 -28.58
CA LYS A 230 -21.56 7.40 -28.47
C LYS A 230 -22.02 8.83 -28.19
N GLU A 231 -21.27 9.58 -27.38
CA GLU A 231 -21.59 10.97 -27.06
C GLU A 231 -21.41 11.89 -28.29
N LYS A 232 -20.40 11.63 -29.14
CA LYS A 232 -20.24 12.32 -30.44
C LYS A 232 -21.31 12.00 -31.48
N ILE A 233 -22.02 10.88 -31.37
CA ILE A 233 -23.11 10.50 -32.28
C ILE A 233 -24.45 11.14 -31.84
N LEU A 234 -24.60 11.49 -30.57
CA LEU A 234 -25.81 12.14 -30.04
C LEU A 234 -25.80 13.68 -30.19
N LEU A 235 -24.67 14.27 -30.55
CA LEU A 235 -24.49 15.72 -30.76
C LEU A 235 -24.39 16.11 -32.25
N ASN A 236 -24.59 15.17 -33.17
CA ASN A 236 -24.73 15.39 -34.62
C ASN A 236 -26.09 14.88 -35.11
#